data_AF-A0A6B3F7N3-F1
#
_entry.id   AF-A0A6B3F7N3-F1
#
_cell.length_a   1.000
_cell.length_b   1.000
_cell.length_c   1.000
_cell.angle_alpha   90.00
_cell.angle_beta   90.00
_cell.angle_gamma   90.00
#
_symmetry.space_group_name_H-M   'P 1'
#
loop_
_entity.id
_entity.type
_entity.pdbx_description
1 polymer ?
#
loop_
_entity_poly.entity_id
_entity_poly.type
_entity_poly.pdbx_seq_one_letter_code
_entity_poly.pdbx_strand_id
1 'polypeptide(L)'
;TVRTALAAADPEAPSATADWPRYAELVPHLTHAGAPEDTGEDVQRLVLNCLRYTYLSGDLEAGRELGREAFAAWERLLGPEHPRLLDLTHHYANVLRALGEYTATERMDW
;
A
#
# COMPACT_ATOMS: atom_id res chain seq x y z
N THR A 1 14.42 9.66 7.71
CA THR A 1 13.65 10.75 7.05
C THR A 1 12.24 10.75 7.61
N VAL A 2 11.33 11.61 7.14
CA VAL A 2 9.89 11.53 7.51
C VAL A 2 9.34 10.12 7.24
N ARG A 3 9.73 9.51 6.10
CA ARG A 3 9.32 8.15 5.72
C ARG A 3 9.78 7.07 6.69
N THR A 4 11.04 7.10 7.11
CA THR A 4 11.55 6.18 8.14
C THR A 4 10.82 6.35 9.48
N ALA A 5 10.44 7.58 9.84
CA ALA A 5 9.69 7.83 11.06
C ALA A 5 8.25 7.29 10.96
N LEU A 6 7.62 7.37 9.79
CA LEU A 6 6.34 6.71 9.52
C LEU A 6 6.48 5.19 9.59
N ALA A 7 7.53 4.61 8.99
CA ALA A 7 7.80 3.17 9.02
C ALA A 7 8.03 2.64 10.45
N ALA A 8 8.78 3.37 11.28
CA ALA A 8 8.99 3.03 12.69
C ALA A 8 7.70 3.07 13.54
N ALA A 9 6.65 3.69 13.01
CA ALA A 9 5.35 3.83 13.64
C ALA A 9 4.33 2.77 13.22
N ASP A 10 4.71 1.84 12.32
CA ASP A 10 3.91 0.71 11.87
C ASP A 10 3.66 -0.27 13.04
N PRO A 11 2.39 -0.55 13.41
CA PRO A 11 2.06 -1.60 14.37
C PRO A 11 2.40 -3.03 13.91
N GLU A 12 2.66 -3.22 12.61
CA GLU A 12 2.90 -4.52 11.97
C GLU A 12 1.74 -5.53 12.06
N ALA A 13 0.55 -5.05 12.41
CA ALA A 13 -0.64 -5.85 12.65
C ALA A 13 -1.89 -5.27 11.95
N PRO A 14 -1.92 -5.16 10.60
CA PRO A 14 -3.00 -4.50 9.87
C PRO A 14 -4.38 -5.17 10.00
N SER A 15 -4.42 -6.43 10.43
CA SER A 15 -5.65 -7.18 10.69
C SER A 15 -6.19 -6.99 12.12
N ALA A 16 -5.41 -6.40 13.03
CA ALA A 16 -5.83 -6.17 14.40
C ALA A 16 -6.64 -4.86 14.49
N THR A 17 -7.93 -4.98 14.78
CA THR A 17 -8.84 -3.82 14.87
C THR A 17 -8.44 -2.81 15.96
N ALA A 18 -7.71 -3.27 16.98
CA ALA A 18 -7.14 -2.41 18.01
C ALA A 18 -6.14 -1.38 17.45
N ASP A 19 -5.44 -1.72 16.36
CA ASP A 19 -4.40 -0.88 15.76
C ASP A 19 -4.92 -0.03 14.58
N TRP A 20 -6.19 -0.20 14.20
CA TRP A 20 -6.81 0.56 13.10
C TRP A 20 -6.75 2.08 13.27
N PRO A 21 -6.95 2.68 14.46
CA PRO A 21 -6.76 4.12 14.63
C PRO A 21 -5.36 4.57 14.21
N ARG A 22 -4.34 3.74 14.45
CA ARG A 22 -2.96 4.08 14.06
C ARG A 22 -2.78 4.06 12.56
N TYR A 23 -3.31 3.04 11.88
CA TYR A 23 -3.27 2.99 10.42
C TYR A 23 -4.07 4.13 9.77
N ALA A 24 -5.22 4.49 10.34
CA ALA A 24 -6.02 5.63 9.88
C ALA A 24 -5.23 6.96 9.93
N GLU A 25 -4.37 7.14 10.94
CA GLU A 25 -3.46 8.29 11.03
C GLU A 25 -2.33 8.22 9.99
N LEU A 26 -1.79 7.03 9.71
CA LEU A 26 -0.62 6.87 8.84
C LEU A 26 -0.97 7.04 7.35
N VAL A 27 -2.08 6.47 6.88
CA VAL A 27 -2.43 6.40 5.45
C VAL A 27 -2.40 7.76 4.74
N PRO A 28 -3.02 8.84 5.24
CA PRO A 28 -3.02 10.14 4.56
C PRO A 28 -1.63 10.75 4.39
N HIS A 29 -0.66 10.33 5.20
CA HIS A 29 0.71 10.86 5.18
C HIS A 29 1.64 10.10 4.23
N LEU A 30 1.32 8.86 3.84
CA LEU A 30 2.22 8.04 3.04
C LEU A 30 2.47 8.62 1.64
N THR A 31 1.40 8.93 0.92
CA THR A 31 1.46 9.61 -0.39
C THR A 31 2.15 10.96 -0.28
N HIS A 32 1.76 11.79 0.68
CA HIS A 32 2.34 13.14 0.82
C HIS A 32 3.83 13.12 1.18
N ALA A 33 4.28 12.12 1.95
CA ALA A 33 5.69 11.96 2.31
C ALA A 33 6.54 11.31 1.19
N GLY A 34 5.93 10.92 0.06
CA GLY A 34 6.56 10.20 -1.02
C GLY A 34 7.05 8.80 -0.60
N ALA A 35 6.27 8.12 0.24
CA ALA A 35 6.57 6.75 0.68
C ALA A 35 6.64 5.75 -0.49
N PRO A 36 5.77 5.82 -1.52
CA PRO A 36 5.90 5.02 -2.73
C PRO A 36 7.28 5.08 -3.42
N GLU A 37 7.97 6.21 -3.35
CA GLU A 37 9.28 6.43 -4.00
C GLU A 37 10.48 5.95 -3.17
N ASP A 38 10.26 5.44 -1.95
CA ASP A 38 11.31 4.94 -1.08
C ASP A 38 11.46 3.42 -1.22
N THR A 39 12.67 2.97 -1.52
CA THR A 39 12.98 1.54 -1.69
C THR A 39 13.41 0.86 -0.39
N GLY A 40 13.39 1.56 0.74
CA GLY A 40 13.62 0.96 2.07
C GLY A 40 12.60 -0.12 2.41
N GLU A 41 13.07 -1.28 2.86
CA GLU A 41 12.21 -2.44 3.14
C GLU A 41 11.14 -2.16 4.20
N ASP A 42 11.46 -1.32 5.17
CA ASP A 42 10.58 -0.86 6.25
C ASP A 42 9.44 0.01 5.71
N VAL A 43 9.75 0.95 4.83
CA VAL A 43 8.75 1.80 4.17
C VAL A 43 7.87 0.98 3.23
N GLN A 44 8.46 0.06 2.46
CA GLN A 44 7.70 -0.84 1.60
C GLN A 44 6.72 -1.70 2.39
N ARG A 45 7.18 -2.28 3.51
CA ARG A 45 6.32 -3.07 4.40
C ARG A 45 5.17 -2.23 4.95
N LEU A 46 5.43 -1.00 5.38
CA LEU A 46 4.38 -0.09 5.84
C LEU A 46 3.32 0.16 4.74
N VAL A 47 3.74 0.39 3.49
CA VAL A 47 2.81 0.56 2.36
C VAL A 47 1.90 -0.66 2.20
N LEU A 48 2.46 -1.88 2.25
CA LEU A 48 1.67 -3.12 2.15
C LEU A 48 0.70 -3.29 3.34
N ASN A 49 1.15 -2.98 4.56
CA ASN A 49 0.31 -3.03 5.75
C ASN A 49 -0.85 -2.03 5.68
N CYS A 50 -0.58 -0.80 5.21
CA CYS A 50 -1.61 0.21 4.99
C CYS A 50 -2.61 -0.21 3.92
N LEU A 51 -2.18 -0.81 2.81
CA LEU A 51 -3.09 -1.37 1.79
C LEU A 51 -3.97 -2.50 2.35
N ARG A 52 -3.38 -3.37 3.18
CA ARG A 52 -4.14 -4.42 3.86
C ARG A 52 -5.16 -3.83 4.83
N TYR A 53 -4.78 -2.81 5.59
CA TYR A 53 -5.69 -2.07 6.47
C TYR A 53 -6.84 -1.46 5.69
N THR A 54 -6.58 -0.68 4.62
CA THR A 54 -7.62 0.00 3.83
C THR A 54 -8.63 -0.97 3.23
N TYR A 55 -8.16 -2.16 2.83
CA TYR A 55 -9.05 -3.23 2.37
C TYR A 55 -9.95 -3.75 3.50
N LEU A 56 -9.38 -4.04 4.68
CA LEU A 56 -10.11 -4.62 5.81
C LEU A 56 -11.05 -3.63 6.51
N SER A 57 -10.69 -2.36 6.57
CA SER A 57 -11.49 -1.30 7.19
C SER A 57 -12.58 -0.77 6.27
N GLY A 58 -12.48 -1.02 4.96
CA GLY A 58 -13.39 -0.52 3.94
C GLY A 58 -13.04 0.89 3.43
N ASP A 59 -11.90 1.46 3.82
CA ASP A 59 -11.38 2.72 3.27
C ASP A 59 -10.75 2.50 1.87
N LEU A 60 -11.57 2.01 0.95
CA LEU A 60 -11.12 1.50 -0.33
C LEU A 60 -10.58 2.59 -1.27
N GLU A 61 -11.10 3.82 -1.17
CA GLU A 61 -10.60 4.94 -1.97
C GLU A 61 -9.17 5.34 -1.57
N ALA A 62 -8.88 5.39 -0.26
CA ALA A 62 -7.52 5.62 0.20
C ALA A 62 -6.58 4.48 -0.22
N GLY A 63 -7.06 3.23 -0.16
CA GLY A 63 -6.33 2.07 -0.66
C GLY A 63 -6.05 2.14 -2.17
N ARG A 64 -7.03 2.63 -2.96
CA ARG A 64 -6.87 2.76 -4.41
C ARG A 64 -5.77 3.74 -4.76
N GLU A 65 -5.78 4.91 -4.11
CA GLU A 65 -4.78 5.94 -4.39
C GLU A 65 -3.37 5.50 -3.97
N LEU A 66 -3.23 4.96 -2.76
CA LEU A 66 -1.95 4.42 -2.28
C LEU A 66 -1.42 3.32 -3.19
N GLY A 67 -2.29 2.39 -3.62
CA GLY A 67 -1.93 1.27 -4.49
C GLY A 67 -1.49 1.73 -5.88
N ARG A 68 -2.20 2.71 -6.45
CA ARG A 68 -1.88 3.31 -7.75
C ARG A 68 -0.50 3.96 -7.75
N GLU A 69 -0.20 4.77 -6.75
CA GLU A 69 1.09 5.45 -6.65
C GLU A 69 2.24 4.48 -6.37
N ALA A 70 2.04 3.55 -5.42
CA ALA A 70 3.01 2.50 -5.12
C ALA A 70 3.32 1.66 -6.35
N PHE A 71 2.32 1.26 -7.15
CA PHE A 71 2.52 0.43 -8.32
C PHE A 71 3.38 1.15 -9.36
N ALA A 72 3.01 2.39 -9.70
CA ALA A 72 3.75 3.20 -10.66
C ALA A 72 5.20 3.48 -10.21
N ALA A 73 5.41 3.70 -8.91
CA ALA A 73 6.74 3.92 -8.37
C ALA A 73 7.58 2.63 -8.34
N TRP A 74 7.03 1.53 -7.85
CA TRP A 74 7.79 0.28 -7.64
C TRP A 74 8.08 -0.45 -8.94
N GLU A 75 7.17 -0.42 -9.91
CA GLU A 75 7.44 -0.94 -11.26
C GLU A 75 8.65 -0.22 -11.89
N ARG A 76 8.70 1.11 -11.77
CA ARG A 76 9.79 1.93 -12.30
C ARG A 76 11.11 1.78 -11.52
N LEU A 77 11.05 1.68 -10.19
CA LEU A 77 12.23 1.69 -9.31
C LEU A 77 12.83 0.30 -9.09
N LEU A 78 11.99 -0.73 -8.98
CA LEU A 78 12.39 -2.10 -8.65
C LEU A 78 12.39 -3.02 -9.87
N GLY A 79 11.59 -2.70 -10.89
CA GLY A 79 11.38 -3.51 -12.08
C GLY A 79 10.17 -4.46 -11.97
N PRO A 80 9.64 -4.93 -13.12
CA PRO A 80 8.38 -5.69 -13.18
C PRO A 80 8.44 -7.07 -12.52
N GLU A 81 9.63 -7.69 -12.44
CA GLU A 81 9.81 -9.03 -11.86
C GLU A 81 10.14 -9.01 -10.36
N HIS A 82 10.15 -7.83 -9.72
CA HIS A 82 10.59 -7.72 -8.34
C HIS A 82 9.55 -8.34 -7.39
N PRO A 83 9.93 -9.20 -6.42
CA PRO A 83 8.97 -9.88 -5.52
C PRO A 83 8.03 -8.92 -4.77
N ARG A 84 8.52 -7.75 -4.37
CA ARG A 84 7.69 -6.70 -3.73
C ARG A 84 6.58 -6.17 -4.62
N LEU A 85 6.79 -6.12 -5.94
CA LEU A 85 5.76 -5.69 -6.87
C LEU A 85 4.63 -6.73 -6.94
N LEU A 86 4.96 -8.03 -6.83
CA LEU A 86 3.95 -9.09 -6.72
C LEU A 86 3.10 -8.95 -5.45
N ASP A 87 3.74 -8.74 -4.29
CA ASP A 87 3.04 -8.53 -3.01
C ASP A 87 2.12 -7.30 -3.08
N LEU A 88 2.62 -6.21 -3.68
CA LEU A 88 1.86 -5.00 -3.89
C LEU A 88 0.63 -5.23 -4.76
N THR A 89 0.81 -5.88 -5.92
CA THR A 89 -0.29 -6.20 -6.84
C THR A 89 -1.34 -7.06 -6.17
N HIS A 90 -0.96 -8.04 -5.35
CA HIS A 90 -1.91 -8.84 -4.59
C HIS A 90 -2.80 -7.98 -3.69
N HIS A 91 -2.20 -7.08 -2.90
CA HIS A 91 -2.95 -6.21 -2.01
C HIS A 91 -3.81 -5.19 -2.75
N TYR A 92 -3.26 -4.55 -3.78
CA TYR A 92 -3.97 -3.55 -4.56
C TYR A 92 -5.14 -4.16 -5.35
N ALA A 93 -4.96 -5.35 -5.94
CA ALA A 93 -6.04 -6.08 -6.61
C ALA A 93 -7.23 -6.39 -5.66
N ASN A 94 -6.98 -6.65 -4.37
CA ASN A 94 -8.07 -6.85 -3.40
C ASN A 94 -8.87 -5.56 -3.19
N VAL A 95 -8.20 -4.40 -3.15
CA VAL A 95 -8.86 -3.09 -3.07
C VAL A 95 -9.68 -2.83 -4.34
N LEU A 96 -9.10 -3.03 -5.53
CA LEU A 96 -9.79 -2.80 -6.81
C LEU A 96 -11.02 -3.70 -6.97
N ARG A 97 -10.92 -4.98 -6.62
CA ARG A 97 -12.07 -5.90 -6.64
C ARG A 97 -13.18 -5.45 -5.68
N ALA A 98 -12.83 -4.97 -4.49
CA ALA A 98 -13.80 -4.47 -3.52
C ALA A 98 -14.52 -3.20 -4.01
N LEU A 99 -13.85 -2.37 -4.82
CA LEU A 99 -14.45 -1.23 -5.53
C LEU A 99 -15.26 -1.62 -6.76
N GLY A 100 -15.18 -2.87 -7.22
CA GLY A 100 -15.79 -3.33 -8.47
C GLY A 100 -14.99 -2.94 -9.73
N GLU A 101 -13.75 -2.49 -9.59
CA GLU A 101 -12.85 -2.08 -10.68
C GLU A 101 -12.10 -3.28 -11.28
N TYR A 102 -12.84 -4.27 -11.78
CA TYR A 102 -12.26 -5.53 -12.28
C TYR A 102 -11.33 -5.33 -13.49
N THR A 103 -11.67 -4.41 -14.40
CA THR A 103 -10.86 -4.13 -15.60
C THR A 103 -9.51 -3.47 -15.29
N ALA A 104 -9.39 -2.80 -14.14
CA ALA A 104 -8.11 -2.26 -13.68
C ALA A 104 -7.19 -3.37 -13.17
N THR A 105 -7.76 -4.45 -12.62
CA THR A 105 -7.00 -5.61 -12.14
C THR A 105 -6.38 -6.40 -13.31
N GLU A 106 -7.13 -6.58 -14.41
CA GLU A 106 -6.66 -7.31 -15.62
C GLU A 106 -5.46 -6.66 -16.31
N ARG A 107 -5.24 -5.35 -16.10
CA ARG A 107 -4.05 -4.65 -16.63
C ARG A 107 -2.80 -4.85 -15.78
N MET A 108 -2.96 -5.38 -14.57
CA MET A 108 -1.87 -5.67 -13.64
C MET A 108 -1.40 -7.13 -13.73
N ASP A 109 -2.09 -7.97 -14.51
CA ASP A 109 -1.68 -9.34 -14.80
C ASP A 109 -0.61 -9.32 -15.91
N TRP A 110 0.59 -9.83 -15.59
CA TRP A 110 1.72 -10.06 -16.49
C TRP A 110 1.82 -11.54 -16.90
#